data_AF-A0A7D7VAD7-F1
#
_entry.id   AF-A0A7D7VAD7-F1
#
_cell.length_a   1.000
_cell.length_b   1.000
_cell.length_c   1.000
_cell.angle_alpha   90.00
_cell.angle_beta   90.00
_cell.angle_gamma   90.00
#
_symmetry.space_group_name_H-M   'P 1'
#
loop_
_entity.id
_entity.type
_entity.pdbx_description
1 polymer ?
#
loop_
_entity_poly.entity_id
_entity_poly.type
_entity_poly.pdbx_seq_one_letter_code
_entity_poly.pdbx_strand_id
1 'polypeptide(L)' 'MDHPTEINSVSWNEGKKSWEYNMVKVEEYFGFNECQQCRKPMSHNIKTGGEFKLVYVKCGCSRR' A
#
# COMPACT_ATOMS: atom_id res chain seq x y z
N MET A 1 7.60 -2.95 17.65
CA MET A 1 7.81 -3.19 16.21
C MET A 1 7.64 -1.86 15.53
N ASP A 2 8.64 -1.41 14.77
CA ASP A 2 8.52 -0.14 14.06
C ASP A 2 7.56 -0.31 12.88
N HIS A 3 6.45 0.42 12.95
CA HIS A 3 5.48 0.49 11.88
C HIS A 3 6.00 1.41 10.77
N PRO A 4 5.61 1.19 9.49
CA PRO A 4 6.02 2.07 8.42
C PRO A 4 5.46 3.47 8.65
N THR A 5 6.31 4.50 8.54
CA THR A 5 5.91 5.90 8.57
C THR A 5 5.48 6.40 7.18
N GLU A 6 5.91 5.71 6.13
CA GLU A 6 5.54 5.99 4.74
C GLU A 6 5.34 4.68 3.97
N ILE A 7 4.39 4.69 3.03
CA ILE A 7 4.04 3.53 2.19
C ILE A 7 4.03 3.97 0.72
N ASN A 8 4.74 3.23 -0.12
CA ASN A 8 4.67 3.40 -1.56
C ASN A 8 3.41 2.70 -2.10
N SER A 9 2.30 3.44 -2.15
CA SER A 9 1.01 2.94 -2.61
C SER A 9 0.94 2.90 -4.14
N VAL A 10 0.21 1.92 -4.66
CA VAL A 10 -0.06 1.78 -6.09
C VAL A 10 -1.56 1.91 -6.37
N SER A 11 -1.90 2.66 -7.41
CA SER A 11 -3.28 2.83 -7.89
C SER A 11 -3.33 2.82 -9.41
N TRP A 12 -4.42 2.32 -9.98
CA TRP A 12 -4.63 2.37 -11.43
C TRP A 12 -5.06 3.77 -11.85
N ASN A 13 -4.31 4.39 -12.77
CA ASN A 13 -4.69 5.65 -13.40
C ASN A 13 -5.41 5.36 -14.73
N GLU A 14 -6.72 5.58 -14.75
CA GLU A 14 -7.54 5.34 -15.93
C GLU A 14 -7.18 6.25 -17.13
N GLY A 15 -6.80 7.50 -16.87
CA GLY A 15 -6.48 8.46 -17.93
C GLY A 15 -5.19 8.11 -18.67
N LYS A 16 -4.19 7.61 -17.95
CA LYS A 16 -2.90 7.18 -18.51
C LYS A 16 -2.85 5.70 -18.85
N LYS A 17 -3.90 4.94 -18.52
CA LYS A 17 -3.95 3.47 -18.64
C LYS A 17 -2.70 2.79 -18.06
N SER A 18 -2.27 3.24 -16.88
CA SER A 18 -1.05 2.75 -16.24
C SER A 18 -1.15 2.75 -14.71
N TRP A 19 -0.28 1.99 -14.07
CA TRP A 19 -0.14 1.99 -12.62
C TRP A 19 0.71 3.18 -12.16
N GLU A 20 0.17 3.96 -11.23
CA GLU A 20 0.89 5.07 -10.62
C GLU A 20 1.25 4.76 -9.17
N TYR A 21 2.39 5.30 -8.75
CA TYR A 21 2.97 5.09 -7.45
C TYR A 21 2.98 6.40 -6.69
N ASN A 22 2.44 6.38 -5.48
CA ASN A 22 2.31 7.56 -4.64
C ASN A 22 2.79 7.23 -3.22
N MET A 23 3.66 8.08 -2.68
CA MET A 23 4.11 7.95 -1.30
C MET A 23 3.02 8.50 -0.36
N VAL A 24 2.54 7.65 0.54
CA VAL A 24 1.51 7.97 1.53
C VAL A 24 2.13 7.99 2.91
N LYS A 25 1.96 9.10 3.63
CA LYS A 25 2.36 9.22 5.04
C LYS A 25 1.39 8.47 5.95
N VAL A 26 1.92 7.80 6.95
CA VAL A 26 1.16 7.01 7.93
C VAL A 26 1.11 7.79 9.23
N GLU A 27 -0.10 8.16 9.67
CA GLU A 27 -0.34 8.76 10.98
C GLU A 27 -0.57 7.67 12.04
N GLU A 28 -1.41 6.68 11.71
CA GLU A 28 -1.67 5.50 12.54
C GLU A 28 -1.65 4.23 11.68
N TYR A 29 -1.12 3.14 12.20
CA TYR A 29 -0.97 1.87 11.47
C TYR A 29 -1.80 0.76 12.12
N PHE A 30 -2.64 0.09 11.33
CA PHE A 30 -3.58 -0.92 11.82
C PHE A 30 -3.31 -2.34 11.30
N GLY A 31 -2.37 -2.50 10.36
CA GLY A 31 -1.98 -3.80 9.84
C GLY A 31 -1.96 -3.86 8.32
N PHE A 32 -1.85 -5.08 7.80
CA PHE A 32 -1.76 -5.34 6.37
C PHE A 32 -2.38 -6.69 6.02
N ASN A 33 -2.78 -6.81 4.76
CA ASN A 33 -3.09 -8.11 4.17
C ASN A 33 -1.89 -8.58 3.35
N GLU A 34 -1.59 -9.87 3.41
CA GLU A 34 -0.46 -10.47 2.71
C GLU A 34 -0.88 -11.26 1.47
N CYS A 35 0.01 -11.31 0.49
CA CYS A 35 -0.10 -12.22 -0.64
C CYS A 35 0.10 -13.66 -0.17
N GLN A 36 -0.81 -14.56 -0.52
CA GLN A 36 -0.71 -15.97 -0.13
C GLN A 36 0.49 -16.69 -0.76
N GLN A 37 1.01 -16.21 -1.89
CA GLN A 37 2.14 -16.82 -2.59
C GLN A 37 3.50 -16.33 -2.06
N CYS A 38 3.70 -15.01 -1.99
CA CYS A 38 5.01 -14.45 -1.59
C CYS A 38 5.07 -14.02 -0.11
N ARG A 39 3.96 -14.07 0.62
CA ARG A 39 3.86 -13.66 2.04
C ARG A 39 4.35 -12.23 2.29
N LYS A 40 4.27 -11.37 1.27
CA LYS A 40 4.55 -9.92 1.35
C LYS A 40 3.25 -9.13 1.40
N PRO A 41 3.23 -7.92 1.99
CA PRO A 41 2.04 -7.06 2.00
C PRO A 41 1.50 -6.79 0.59
N MET A 42 0.18 -6.83 0.44
CA MET A 42 -0.56 -6.37 -0.75
C MET A 42 -1.37 -5.11 -0.47
N SER A 43 -1.74 -4.89 0.79
CA SER A 43 -2.41 -3.68 1.22
C SER A 43 -2.10 -3.38 2.68
N HIS A 44 -2.19 -2.11 3.06
CA HIS A 44 -2.06 -1.65 4.43
C HIS A 44 -3.32 -0.89 4.85
N ASN A 45 -3.71 -1.09 6.11
CA ASN A 45 -4.76 -0.34 6.79
C ASN A 45 -4.09 0.75 7.61
N ILE A 46 -4.31 2.01 7.24
CA ILE A 46 -3.65 3.16 7.88
C ILE A 46 -4.64 4.30 8.10
N LYS A 47 -4.30 5.23 8.99
CA LYS A 47 -4.89 6.56 9.03
C LYS A 47 -3.94 7.55 8.39
N THR A 48 -4.49 8.43 7.55
CA THR A 48 -3.73 9.49 6.88
C THR A 48 -4.68 10.65 6.56
N GLY A 49 -4.27 11.88 6.90
CA GLY A 49 -5.13 13.06 6.79
C GLY A 49 -6.36 12.97 7.70
N GLY A 50 -6.26 12.31 8.86
CA GLY A 50 -7.38 12.11 9.78
C GLY A 50 -8.38 11.01 9.40
N GLU A 51 -8.24 10.40 8.22
CA GLU A 51 -9.15 9.37 7.70
C GLU A 51 -8.51 7.99 7.65
N PHE A 52 -9.31 6.95 7.92
CA PHE A 52 -8.89 5.56 7.71
C PHE A 52 -8.92 5.21 6.23
N LYS A 53 -7.83 4.64 5.71
CA LYS A 53 -7.66 4.27 4.31
C LYS A 53 -7.02 2.89 4.18
N LEU A 54 -7.54 2.11 3.24
CA LEU A 54 -6.88 0.92 2.72
C LEU A 54 -6.03 1.35 1.52
N VAL A 55 -4.71 1.18 1.61
CA VAL A 55 -3.79 1.48 0.50
C VAL A 55 -3.21 0.20 -0.06
N TYR A 56 -3.21 0.05 -1.38
CA TYR A 56 -2.59 -1.09 -2.06
C TYR A 56 -1.12 -0.83 -2.33
N VAL A 57 -0.32 -1.89 -2.34
CA VAL A 57 1.11 -1.85 -2.70
C VAL A 57 1.41 -2.87 -3.79
N LYS A 58 2.48 -2.63 -4.55
CA LYS A 58 2.89 -3.58 -5.60
C LYS A 58 3.27 -4.93 -4.98
N CYS A 59 2.55 -5.97 -5.36
CA CYS A 59 2.83 -7.34 -4.90
C CYS A 59 4.24 -7.79 -5.33
N GLY A 60 4.97 -8.47 -4.43
CA GLY A 60 6.30 -9.01 -4.72
C GLY A 60 6.32 -10.00 -5.89
N CYS A 61 5.21 -10.69 -6.18
CA CYS A 61 5.11 -11.59 -7.33
C CYS A 61 5.23 -10.87 -8.69
N SER A 62 4.89 -9.58 -8.76
CA SER A 62 4.96 -8.79 -9.99
C SER A 62 6.39 -8.37 -10.41
N ARG A 63 7.40 -8.79 -9.66
CA ARG A 63 8.82 -8.64 -10.02
C ARG A 63 9.40 -9.90 -10.70
N ARG A 64 8.57 -10.92 -10.98
CA ARG A 64 8.96 -12.12 -11.73
C ARG A 64 8.74 -11.95 -13.22
#